data_AF-A0A0J7J3L8-F1
#
_entry.id   AF-A0A0J7J3L8-F1
#
_cell.length_a   1.000
_cell.length_b   1.000
_cell.length_c   1.000
_cell.angle_alpha   90.00
_cell.angle_beta   90.00
_cell.angle_gamma   90.00
#
_symmetry.space_group_name_H-M   'P 1'
#
loop_
_entity.id
_entity.type
_entity.pdbx_description
1 polymer ?
#
loop_
_entity_poly.entity_id
_entity_poly.type
_entity_poly.pdbx_seq_one_letter_code
_entity_poly.pdbx_strand_id
1 'polypeptide(L)'
;MTLMDAEGRYGSVSRSLHWVMAVFLLAMLGSEVWFEALEDTLSEATLMAWHQSVGLALFGLVVFRGVWRWLNWSRLAPPERWATMAKLGHLVLYALMILMPLSGLATALGDGDRVSFFGWTVFAAGPEVEWLEENIGELHEILANVLWLAIGVHVAAALAHQYMLGDRTLKRMA
;
A
#
# COMPACT_ATOMS: atom_id res chain seq x y z
N MET A 1 -17.38 0.85 19.87
CA MET A 1 -17.23 0.37 18.47
C MET A 1 -16.81 -1.10 18.53
N THR A 2 -17.31 -1.95 17.63
CA THR A 2 -16.87 -3.37 17.57
C THR A 2 -15.46 -3.45 16.99
N LEU A 3 -14.63 -4.34 17.52
CA LEU A 3 -13.28 -4.59 16.97
C LEU A 3 -13.37 -5.34 15.63
N MET A 4 -14.19 -6.38 15.59
CA MET A 4 -14.44 -7.22 14.42
C MET A 4 -15.49 -6.64 13.49
N ASP A 5 -15.48 -7.13 12.25
CA ASP A 5 -16.48 -6.81 11.23
C ASP A 5 -17.85 -7.39 11.63
N ALA A 6 -18.92 -6.70 11.23
CA ALA A 6 -20.31 -7.08 11.48
C ALA A 6 -21.14 -6.89 10.21
N GLU A 7 -22.34 -7.47 10.17
CA GLU A 7 -23.25 -7.29 9.03
C GLU A 7 -23.45 -5.80 8.71
N GLY A 8 -23.16 -5.44 7.47
CA GLY A 8 -23.29 -4.07 6.98
C GLY A 8 -22.17 -3.11 7.36
N ARG A 9 -21.19 -3.45 8.24
CA ARG A 9 -20.15 -2.48 8.65
C ARG A 9 -18.81 -3.11 9.05
N TYR A 10 -17.71 -2.46 8.66
CA TYR A 10 -16.37 -2.85 9.09
C TYR A 10 -16.09 -2.50 10.55
N GLY A 11 -15.39 -3.39 11.24
CA GLY A 11 -14.93 -3.19 12.62
C GLY A 11 -13.91 -2.05 12.72
N SER A 12 -13.65 -1.58 13.94
CA SER A 12 -12.68 -0.50 14.16
C SER A 12 -11.28 -0.88 13.67
N VAL A 13 -10.85 -2.14 13.82
CA VAL A 13 -9.51 -2.57 13.36
C VAL A 13 -9.41 -2.48 11.83
N SER A 14 -10.39 -3.03 11.10
CA SER A 14 -10.43 -2.99 9.63
C SER A 14 -10.41 -1.57 9.07
N ARG A 15 -11.16 -0.65 9.72
CA ARG A 15 -11.23 0.78 9.36
C ARG A 15 -9.93 1.51 9.67
N SER A 16 -9.37 1.33 10.87
CA SER A 16 -8.09 1.93 11.25
C SER A 16 -6.98 1.48 10.30
N LEU A 17 -6.87 0.17 10.03
CA LEU A 17 -5.88 -0.33 9.07
C LEU A 17 -6.06 0.28 7.69
N HIS A 18 -7.30 0.41 7.20
CA HIS A 18 -7.56 1.01 5.89
C HIS A 18 -7.06 2.46 5.84
N TRP A 19 -7.45 3.29 6.80
CA TRP A 19 -7.14 4.71 6.77
C TRP A 19 -5.69 5.01 7.10
N VAL A 20 -5.05 4.26 7.99
CA VAL A 20 -3.59 4.39 8.23
C VAL A 20 -2.82 4.04 6.96
N MET A 21 -3.17 2.93 6.30
CA MET A 21 -2.53 2.57 5.03
C MET A 21 -2.80 3.61 3.94
N ALA A 22 -4.02 4.16 3.86
CA ALA A 22 -4.35 5.21 2.89
C ALA A 22 -3.48 6.47 3.10
N VAL A 23 -3.26 6.89 4.35
CA VAL A 23 -2.37 8.02 4.67
C VAL A 23 -0.93 7.72 4.26
N PHE A 24 -0.43 6.52 4.55
CA PHE A 24 0.93 6.13 4.16
C PHE A 24 1.09 6.01 2.64
N LEU A 25 0.09 5.49 1.93
CA LEU A 25 0.08 5.45 0.46
C LEU A 25 0.05 6.87 -0.13
N LEU A 26 -0.71 7.80 0.45
CA LEU A 26 -0.67 9.20 0.01
C LEU A 26 0.69 9.86 0.27
N ALA A 27 1.36 9.52 1.37
CA ALA A 27 2.72 9.97 1.63
C ALA A 27 3.71 9.40 0.60
N MET A 28 3.56 8.13 0.20
CA MET A 28 4.36 7.50 -0.86
C MET A 28 4.07 8.11 -2.23
N LEU A 29 2.81 8.43 -2.55
CA LEU A 29 2.46 9.12 -3.80
C LEU A 29 3.12 10.51 -3.87
N GLY A 30 3.21 11.20 -2.73
CA GLY A 30 3.86 12.49 -2.64
C GLY A 30 5.38 12.42 -2.51
N SER A 31 6.01 11.23 -2.51
CA SER A 31 7.44 11.14 -2.21
C SER A 31 8.29 11.84 -3.27
N GLU A 32 7.94 11.76 -4.56
CA GLU A 32 8.66 12.49 -5.62
C GLU A 32 8.64 14.01 -5.37
N VAL A 33 7.45 14.55 -5.06
CA VAL A 33 7.27 15.99 -4.77
C VAL A 33 8.04 16.40 -3.52
N TRP A 34 8.05 15.57 -2.48
CA TRP A 34 8.75 15.89 -1.24
C TRP A 34 10.26 15.69 -1.35
N PHE A 35 10.73 14.80 -2.22
CA PHE A 35 12.15 14.64 -2.49
C PHE A 35 12.69 15.92 -3.14
N GLU A 36 12.03 16.39 -4.21
CA GLU A 36 12.36 17.66 -4.86
C GLU A 36 12.23 18.85 -3.89
N ALA A 37 11.17 18.91 -3.09
CA ALA A 37 10.95 20.03 -2.18
C ALA A 37 11.92 20.07 -0.98
N LEU A 38 12.58 18.96 -0.64
CA LEU A 38 13.43 18.84 0.54
C LEU A 38 14.90 18.58 0.22
N GLU A 39 15.29 18.45 -1.04
CA GLU A 39 16.67 18.15 -1.45
C GLU A 39 17.70 19.17 -0.93
N ASP A 40 17.30 20.45 -0.79
CA ASP A 40 18.13 21.51 -0.21
C ASP A 40 18.31 21.39 1.32
N THR A 41 17.46 20.60 1.98
CA THR A 41 17.38 20.50 3.46
C THR A 41 17.77 19.14 4.01
N LEU A 42 17.51 18.07 3.26
CA LEU A 42 17.77 16.68 3.63
C LEU A 42 18.57 16.03 2.50
N SER A 43 19.52 15.17 2.87
CA SER A 43 20.23 14.38 1.86
C SER A 43 19.30 13.38 1.19
N GLU A 44 19.57 13.07 -0.07
CA GLU A 44 18.91 12.00 -0.83
C GLU A 44 18.87 10.68 -0.05
N ALA A 45 19.99 10.29 0.56
CA ALA A 45 20.06 9.11 1.42
C ALA A 45 19.08 9.15 2.61
N THR A 46 18.82 10.34 3.18
CA THR A 46 17.85 10.49 4.27
C THR A 46 16.41 10.34 3.75
N LEU A 47 16.12 10.96 2.62
CA LEU A 47 14.82 10.86 1.95
C LEU A 47 14.52 9.41 1.53
N MET A 48 15.50 8.72 0.96
CA MET A 48 15.42 7.31 0.60
C MET A 48 15.21 6.42 1.83
N ALA A 49 15.92 6.66 2.94
CA ALA A 49 15.70 5.92 4.18
C ALA A 49 14.26 6.06 4.71
N TRP A 50 13.64 7.24 4.57
CA TRP A 50 12.22 7.45 4.90
C TRP A 50 11.30 6.69 3.94
N HIS A 51 11.54 6.77 2.63
CA HIS A 51 10.77 6.04 1.62
C HIS A 51 10.81 4.53 1.88
N GLN A 52 11.99 3.96 2.09
CA GLN A 52 12.19 2.55 2.47
C GLN A 52 11.44 2.19 3.75
N SER A 53 11.52 3.04 4.78
CA SER A 53 10.88 2.80 6.07
C SER A 53 9.35 2.77 5.96
N VAL A 54 8.76 3.72 5.23
CA VAL A 54 7.31 3.78 5.00
C VAL A 54 6.86 2.61 4.13
N GLY A 55 7.63 2.25 3.09
CA GLY A 55 7.38 1.07 2.26
C GLY A 55 7.36 -0.24 3.07
N LEU A 56 8.35 -0.46 3.94
CA LEU A 56 8.40 -1.61 4.85
C LEU A 56 7.25 -1.60 5.87
N ALA A 57 6.87 -0.42 6.38
CA ALA A 57 5.73 -0.30 7.27
C ALA A 57 4.42 -0.69 6.55
N LEU A 58 4.22 -0.22 5.32
CA LEU A 58 3.09 -0.60 4.47
C LEU A 58 3.08 -2.11 4.20
N PHE A 59 4.24 -2.73 4.00
CA PHE A 59 4.33 -4.18 3.84
C PHE A 59 3.82 -4.93 5.08
N GLY A 60 4.28 -4.54 6.27
CA GLY A 60 3.78 -5.11 7.52
C GLY A 60 2.27 -4.91 7.70
N LEU A 61 1.77 -3.71 7.37
CA LEU A 61 0.35 -3.38 7.46
C LEU A 61 -0.51 -4.17 6.47
N VAL A 62 -0.07 -4.37 5.22
CA VAL A 62 -0.84 -5.15 4.23
C VAL A 62 -0.91 -6.62 4.62
N VAL A 63 0.19 -7.20 5.13
CA VAL A 63 0.21 -8.58 5.65
C VAL A 63 -0.76 -8.70 6.84
N PHE A 64 -0.66 -7.79 7.81
CA PHE A 64 -1.56 -7.78 8.96
C PHE A 64 -3.03 -7.61 8.56
N ARG A 65 -3.32 -6.72 7.60
CA ARG A 65 -4.65 -6.51 7.04
C ARG A 65 -5.18 -7.77 6.34
N GLY A 66 -4.33 -8.48 5.60
CA GLY A 66 -4.66 -9.75 4.96
C GLY A 66 -5.07 -10.82 5.99
N VAL A 67 -4.26 -11.00 7.03
CA VAL A 67 -4.58 -11.92 8.15
C VAL A 67 -5.88 -11.50 8.84
N TRP A 68 -6.03 -10.22 9.14
CA TRP A 68 -7.25 -9.70 9.78
C TRP A 68 -8.50 -9.92 8.91
N ARG A 69 -8.38 -9.72 7.59
CA ARG A 69 -9.48 -9.98 6.65
C ARG A 69 -9.84 -11.45 6.61
N TRP A 70 -8.86 -12.36 6.66
CA TRP A 70 -9.11 -13.79 6.73
C TRP A 70 -9.90 -14.16 7.99
N LEU A 71 -9.53 -13.63 9.15
CA LEU A 71 -10.27 -13.84 10.42
C LEU A 71 -11.72 -13.31 10.38
N ASN A 72 -12.01 -12.37 9.48
CA ASN A 72 -13.33 -11.77 9.28
C ASN A 72 -14.03 -12.22 7.98
N TRP A 73 -13.53 -13.27 7.31
CA TRP A 73 -13.99 -13.65 5.97
C TRP A 73 -15.51 -13.89 5.88
N SER A 74 -16.09 -14.56 6.88
CA SER A 74 -17.52 -14.90 6.94
C SER A 74 -18.42 -13.78 7.45
N ARG A 75 -17.85 -12.68 7.98
CA ARG A 75 -18.61 -11.66 8.71
C ARG A 75 -19.19 -10.56 7.83
N LEU A 76 -18.75 -10.47 6.57
CA LEU A 76 -19.11 -9.36 5.69
C LEU A 76 -19.27 -9.85 4.25
N ALA A 77 -20.53 -9.99 3.82
CA ALA A 77 -20.87 -10.28 2.43
C ALA A 77 -20.92 -8.97 1.60
N PRO A 78 -20.31 -8.94 0.40
CA PRO A 78 -20.54 -7.87 -0.55
C PRO A 78 -21.95 -7.96 -1.18
N PRO A 79 -22.54 -6.85 -1.63
CA PRO A 79 -23.76 -6.88 -2.43
C PRO A 79 -23.55 -7.74 -3.68
N GLU A 80 -24.50 -8.63 -3.98
CA GLU A 80 -24.35 -9.69 -4.98
C GLU A 80 -24.01 -9.15 -6.39
N ARG A 81 -24.61 -8.00 -6.76
CA ARG A 81 -24.46 -7.38 -8.08
C ARG A 81 -23.02 -7.00 -8.46
N TRP A 82 -22.17 -6.66 -7.49
CA TRP A 82 -20.80 -6.17 -7.73
C TRP A 82 -19.73 -7.03 -7.04
N ALA A 83 -20.13 -8.15 -6.46
CA ALA A 83 -19.27 -8.98 -5.62
C ALA A 83 -18.01 -9.45 -6.35
N THR A 84 -18.12 -9.88 -7.61
CA THR A 84 -16.98 -10.36 -8.39
C THR A 84 -15.99 -9.25 -8.73
N MET A 85 -16.49 -8.09 -9.18
CA MET A 85 -15.63 -6.95 -9.51
C MET A 85 -14.94 -6.39 -8.27
N ALA A 86 -15.65 -6.30 -7.14
CA ALA A 86 -15.05 -5.92 -5.87
C ALA A 86 -13.97 -6.92 -5.43
N LYS A 87 -14.20 -8.24 -5.57
CA LYS A 87 -13.20 -9.26 -5.23
C LYS A 87 -11.94 -9.14 -6.10
N LEU A 88 -12.11 -9.00 -7.41
CA LEU A 88 -10.99 -8.86 -8.35
C LEU A 88 -10.21 -7.56 -8.09
N GLY A 89 -10.91 -6.44 -7.89
CA GLY A 89 -10.26 -5.16 -7.57
C GLY A 89 -9.45 -5.23 -6.28
N HIS A 90 -10.00 -5.84 -5.22
CA HIS A 90 -9.23 -6.04 -3.99
C HIS A 90 -8.06 -7.00 -4.20
N LEU A 91 -8.22 -8.09 -4.96
CA LEU A 91 -7.13 -9.02 -5.25
C LEU A 91 -5.97 -8.32 -5.94
N VAL A 92 -6.26 -7.51 -6.97
CA VAL A 92 -5.25 -6.71 -7.68
C VAL A 92 -4.55 -5.75 -6.72
N LEU A 93 -5.30 -5.01 -5.89
CA LEU A 93 -4.71 -4.09 -4.92
C LEU A 93 -3.84 -4.82 -3.89
N TYR A 94 -4.26 -5.97 -3.36
CA TYR A 94 -3.44 -6.76 -2.45
C TYR A 94 -2.16 -7.26 -3.11
N ALA A 95 -2.25 -7.75 -4.35
CA ALA A 95 -1.09 -8.19 -5.10
C ALA A 95 -0.09 -7.03 -5.30
N LEU A 96 -0.56 -5.88 -5.78
CA LEU A 96 0.29 -4.71 -6.00
C LEU A 96 0.91 -4.18 -4.70
N MET A 97 0.14 -4.06 -3.62
CA MET A 97 0.65 -3.61 -2.31
C MET A 97 1.66 -4.57 -1.68
N ILE A 98 1.66 -5.85 -2.07
CA ILE A 98 2.67 -6.84 -1.65
C ILE A 98 3.89 -6.76 -2.57
N LEU A 99 3.68 -6.70 -3.88
CA LEU A 99 4.77 -6.68 -4.87
C LEU A 99 5.59 -5.39 -4.79
N MET A 100 4.97 -4.24 -4.55
CA MET A 100 5.65 -2.95 -4.43
C MET A 100 6.81 -2.92 -3.43
N PRO A 101 6.60 -3.23 -2.13
CA PRO A 101 7.70 -3.23 -1.17
C PRO A 101 8.70 -4.37 -1.41
N LEU A 102 8.28 -5.48 -2.02
CA LEU A 102 9.20 -6.57 -2.38
C LEU A 102 10.11 -6.18 -3.54
N SER A 103 9.59 -5.53 -4.59
CA SER A 103 10.41 -5.01 -5.68
C SER A 103 11.33 -3.90 -5.17
N GLY A 104 10.84 -2.96 -4.36
CA GLY A 104 11.68 -1.89 -3.80
C GLY A 104 12.79 -2.41 -2.91
N LEU A 105 12.51 -3.43 -2.09
CA LEU A 105 13.54 -4.13 -1.31
C LEU A 105 14.57 -4.81 -2.22
N ALA A 106 14.12 -5.49 -3.27
CA ALA A 106 15.03 -6.15 -4.20
C ALA A 106 15.90 -5.17 -4.99
N THR A 107 15.35 -4.02 -5.42
CA THR A 107 16.12 -2.93 -6.03
C THR A 107 17.19 -2.40 -5.07
N ALA A 108 16.83 -2.09 -3.83
CA ALA A 108 17.79 -1.60 -2.83
C ALA A 108 18.91 -2.62 -2.53
N LEU A 109 18.58 -3.91 -2.49
CA LEU A 109 19.60 -4.96 -2.34
C LEU A 109 20.47 -5.11 -3.58
N GLY A 110 19.93 -4.87 -4.77
CA GLY A 110 20.66 -4.87 -6.04
C GLY A 110 21.64 -3.70 -6.13
N ASP A 111 21.25 -2.53 -5.65
CA ASP A 111 22.09 -1.32 -5.58
C ASP A 111 23.20 -1.42 -4.51
N GLY A 112 23.27 -2.54 -3.77
CA GLY A 112 24.22 -2.70 -2.66
C GLY A 112 23.88 -1.84 -1.44
N ASP A 113 22.68 -1.29 -1.42
CA ASP A 113 22.30 -0.18 -0.58
C ASP A 113 21.87 -0.64 0.82
N ARG A 114 22.07 0.21 1.83
CA ARG A 114 21.66 -0.14 3.21
C ARG A 114 20.16 0.09 3.38
N VAL A 115 19.41 -0.99 3.59
CA VAL A 115 17.97 -0.90 3.89
C VAL A 115 17.73 -0.55 5.35
N SER A 116 17.05 0.56 5.57
CA SER A 116 16.76 1.08 6.90
C SER A 116 15.25 1.09 7.22
N PHE A 117 14.91 0.87 8.48
CA PHE A 117 13.56 0.97 9.02
C PHE A 117 13.55 1.91 10.23
N PHE A 118 13.14 3.16 10.02
CA PHE A 118 13.11 4.24 11.00
C PHE A 118 14.40 4.34 11.84
N GLY A 119 15.55 4.37 11.15
CA GLY A 119 16.88 4.48 11.74
C GLY A 119 17.54 3.14 12.12
N TRP A 120 16.81 2.02 12.04
CA TRP A 120 17.34 0.69 12.28
C TRP A 120 17.81 0.06 10.96
N THR A 121 19.05 -0.41 10.90
CA THR A 121 19.54 -1.18 9.76
C THR A 121 18.86 -2.55 9.75
N VAL A 122 18.08 -2.83 8.71
CA VAL A 122 17.45 -4.15 8.50
C VAL A 122 18.35 -5.04 7.65
N PHE A 123 18.90 -4.46 6.57
CA PHE A 123 19.93 -5.08 5.75
C PHE A 123 21.12 -4.13 5.68
N ALA A 124 22.31 -4.65 5.97
CA ALA A 124 23.54 -3.89 5.79
C ALA A 124 23.83 -3.68 4.31
N ALA A 125 24.59 -2.63 3.98
CA ALA A 125 25.11 -2.43 2.63
C ALA A 125 25.90 -3.67 2.18
N GLY A 126 25.82 -3.96 0.89
CA GLY A 126 26.35 -5.17 0.27
C GLY A 126 27.02 -4.87 -1.08
N PRO A 127 27.45 -5.91 -1.80
CA PRO A 127 27.92 -5.74 -3.17
C PRO A 127 26.77 -5.38 -4.11
N GLU A 128 27.06 -4.52 -5.08
CA GLU A 128 26.14 -4.21 -6.18
C GLU A 128 25.92 -5.43 -7.08
N VAL A 129 24.69 -5.56 -7.58
CA VAL A 129 24.20 -6.57 -8.51
C VAL A 129 23.39 -5.84 -9.58
N GLU A 130 24.09 -5.24 -10.54
CA GLU A 130 23.57 -4.34 -11.59
C GLU A 130 22.28 -4.87 -12.26
N TRP A 131 22.27 -6.13 -12.74
CA TRP A 131 21.07 -6.68 -13.38
C TRP A 131 19.83 -6.74 -12.48
N LEU A 132 20.02 -6.83 -11.16
CA LEU A 132 18.92 -6.87 -10.20
C LEU A 132 18.39 -5.46 -9.95
N GLU A 133 19.29 -4.48 -9.81
CA GLU A 133 18.95 -3.07 -9.65
C GLU A 133 18.19 -2.56 -10.87
N GLU A 134 18.76 -2.68 -12.08
CA GLU A 134 18.18 -2.09 -13.29
C GLU A 134 16.79 -2.68 -13.60
N ASN A 135 16.70 -4.01 -13.68
CA ASN A 135 15.46 -4.68 -14.10
C ASN A 135 14.36 -4.59 -13.04
N ILE A 136 14.70 -4.72 -11.75
CA ILE A 136 13.69 -4.66 -10.69
C ILE A 136 13.35 -3.22 -10.33
N GLY A 137 14.28 -2.27 -10.47
CA GLY A 137 14.03 -0.83 -10.41
C GLY A 137 12.98 -0.40 -11.44
N GLU A 138 13.18 -0.74 -12.72
CA GLU A 138 12.19 -0.44 -13.77
C GLU A 138 10.83 -1.10 -13.45
N LEU A 139 10.84 -2.38 -13.02
CA LEU A 139 9.62 -3.06 -12.61
C LEU A 139 8.94 -2.36 -11.42
N HIS A 140 9.69 -1.84 -10.45
CA HIS A 140 9.16 -1.12 -9.31
C HIS A 140 8.43 0.15 -9.74
N GLU A 141 9.01 0.93 -10.67
CA GLU A 141 8.37 2.13 -11.23
C GLU A 141 7.09 1.79 -12.01
N ILE A 142 7.11 0.73 -12.83
CA ILE A 142 5.93 0.26 -13.54
C ILE A 142 4.83 -0.14 -12.54
N LEU A 143 5.18 -0.93 -11.51
CA LEU A 143 4.25 -1.35 -10.48
C LEU A 143 3.68 -0.16 -9.70
N ALA A 144 4.48 0.89 -9.44
CA ALA A 144 4.03 2.11 -8.76
C ALA A 144 2.94 2.80 -9.57
N ASN A 145 3.19 3.02 -10.87
CA ASN A 145 2.21 3.62 -11.77
C ASN A 145 0.90 2.81 -11.86
N VAL A 146 1.01 1.49 -11.96
CA VAL A 146 -0.15 0.59 -11.98
C VAL A 146 -0.90 0.63 -10.65
N LEU A 147 -0.21 0.68 -9.51
CA LEU A 147 -0.81 0.81 -8.19
C LEU A 147 -1.58 2.14 -8.05
N TRP A 148 -1.00 3.26 -8.50
CA TRP A 148 -1.69 4.55 -8.45
C TRP A 148 -2.95 4.58 -9.30
N LEU A 149 -2.90 4.03 -10.52
CA LEU A 149 -4.08 3.86 -11.35
C LEU A 149 -5.14 2.99 -10.64
N ALA A 150 -4.74 1.85 -10.07
CA ALA A 150 -5.65 0.95 -9.38
C ALA A 150 -6.29 1.61 -8.13
N ILE A 151 -5.53 2.41 -7.38
CA ILE A 151 -6.04 3.21 -6.26
C ILE A 151 -7.03 4.26 -6.76
N GLY A 152 -6.72 4.97 -7.85
CA GLY A 152 -7.62 5.94 -8.46
C GLY A 152 -8.96 5.32 -8.87
N VAL A 153 -8.92 4.16 -9.55
CA VAL A 153 -10.12 3.38 -9.91
C VAL A 153 -10.88 2.94 -8.66
N HIS A 154 -10.19 2.47 -7.62
CA HIS A 154 -10.80 2.05 -6.37
C HIS A 154 -11.55 3.20 -5.66
N VAL A 155 -10.91 4.36 -5.56
CA VAL A 155 -11.53 5.57 -4.96
C VAL A 155 -12.71 6.03 -5.80
N ALA A 156 -12.57 6.11 -7.13
CA ALA A 156 -13.66 6.49 -8.03
C ALA A 156 -14.87 5.53 -7.89
N ALA A 157 -14.62 4.22 -7.82
CA ALA A 157 -15.67 3.23 -7.58
C ALA A 157 -16.35 3.47 -6.22
N ALA A 158 -15.60 3.66 -5.14
CA ALA A 158 -16.17 3.91 -3.82
C ALA A 158 -17.06 5.17 -3.79
N LEU A 159 -16.66 6.23 -4.49
CA LEU A 159 -17.45 7.46 -4.65
C LEU A 159 -18.70 7.23 -5.51
N ALA A 160 -18.60 6.51 -6.62
CA ALA A 160 -19.75 6.15 -7.45
C ALA A 160 -20.77 5.32 -6.66
N HIS A 161 -20.31 4.34 -5.89
CA HIS A 161 -21.15 3.54 -5.00
C HIS A 161 -21.85 4.40 -3.93
N GLN A 162 -21.13 5.38 -3.37
CA GLN A 162 -21.66 6.29 -2.36
C GLN A 162 -22.69 7.28 -2.91
N TYR A 163 -22.43 7.90 -4.07
CA TYR A 163 -23.17 9.06 -4.55
C TYR A 163 -24.05 8.80 -5.78
N MET A 164 -23.73 7.80 -6.60
CA MET A 164 -24.47 7.50 -7.84
C MET A 164 -25.32 6.24 -7.72
N LEU A 165 -24.76 5.16 -7.16
CA LEU A 165 -25.44 3.86 -7.04
C LEU A 165 -26.24 3.73 -5.73
N GLY A 166 -25.95 4.56 -4.73
CA GLY A 166 -26.74 4.70 -3.51
C GLY A 166 -26.62 3.55 -2.50
N ASP A 167 -25.70 2.60 -2.69
CA ASP A 167 -25.50 1.48 -1.76
C ASP A 167 -24.64 1.83 -0.53
N ARG A 168 -24.15 3.07 -0.47
CA ARG A 168 -23.45 3.66 0.68
C ARG A 168 -22.20 2.85 1.10
N THR A 169 -21.52 2.22 0.15
CA THR A 169 -20.32 1.40 0.41
C THR A 169 -19.26 2.15 1.23
N LEU A 170 -19.01 3.42 0.95
CA LEU A 170 -18.02 4.23 1.68
C LEU A 170 -18.36 4.35 3.18
N LYS A 171 -19.64 4.49 3.54
CA LYS A 171 -20.07 4.58 4.96
C LYS A 171 -19.75 3.32 5.77
N ARG A 172 -19.53 2.18 5.11
CA ARG A 172 -19.15 0.93 5.78
C ARG A 172 -17.71 1.00 6.29
N MET A 173 -16.85 1.79 5.63
CA MET A 173 -15.43 1.98 5.94
C MET A 173 -15.15 3.27 6.75
N ALA A 174 -16.14 4.16 6.86
CA ALA A 174 -16.10 5.35 7.73
C ALA A 174 -16.23 4.98 9.23
#